data_AF-A0A6M1ZC02-F1
#
_entry.id   AF-A0A6M1ZC02-F1
#
_cell.length_a   1.000
_cell.length_b   1.000
_cell.length_c   1.000
_cell.angle_alpha   90.00
_cell.angle_beta   90.00
_cell.angle_gamma   90.00
#
_symmetry.space_group_name_H-M   'P 1'
#
loop_
_entity.id
_entity.type
_entity.pdbx_description
1 polymer ?
#
loop_
_entity_poly.entity_id
_entity_poly.type
_entity_poly.pdbx_seq_one_letter_code
_entity_poly.pdbx_strand_id
1 'polypeptide(L)'
;MLQTLIGSHTLQCVLYFLLVNREAYPSQIRRQLDLSLTPIQRALEKLERGGLVQGTYRGKTRLFSFNSAHPLFGEVEQLLRRSFSLLPLEEQKRYYDFSENRQKEPTLSPRAKRQTVTKLWKQLCAVKEVTFRAKDPHSAHARLGKGAITVEHPSARECIFRKQGTWKVEGGYEMGFSNAFRWTLSEKKDQLSLEHLRFGDSHPVFLFFLNPDSERSFHSDQMSRGEGCVGKMRFEDHYIQLTLREINAQKNEEIDYMYS
;
A
#
# COMPACT_ATOMS: atom_id res chain seq x y z
N MET A 1 19.98 -6.73 12.44
CA MET A 1 21.13 -6.48 11.55
C MET A 1 21.45 -4.99 11.44
N LEU A 2 20.49 -4.13 11.04
CA LEU A 2 20.72 -2.69 10.94
C LEU A 2 21.00 -2.02 12.30
N GLN A 3 20.46 -2.57 13.40
CA GLN A 3 20.69 -2.10 14.77
C GLN A 3 22.18 -2.02 15.13
N THR A 4 23.02 -2.89 14.58
CA THR A 4 24.46 -2.93 14.87
C THR A 4 25.17 -1.74 14.21
N LEU A 5 24.73 -1.36 13.00
CA LEU A 5 25.26 -0.20 12.28
C LEU A 5 24.77 1.12 12.91
N ILE A 6 23.50 1.17 13.33
CA ILE A 6 22.85 2.37 13.86
C ILE A 6 23.09 2.56 15.37
N GLY A 7 23.43 1.48 16.08
CA GLY A 7 23.67 1.47 17.53
C GLY A 7 22.39 1.53 18.38
N SER A 8 21.20 1.36 17.79
CA SER A 8 19.94 1.40 18.54
C SER A 8 18.83 0.59 17.87
N HIS A 9 18.26 -0.34 18.62
CA HIS A 9 17.08 -1.11 18.20
C HIS A 9 15.86 -0.21 17.99
N THR A 10 15.59 0.73 18.91
CA THR A 10 14.46 1.67 18.76
C THR A 10 14.61 2.53 17.52
N LEU A 11 15.82 3.00 17.22
CA LEU A 11 16.06 3.83 16.04
C LEU A 11 15.87 3.04 14.74
N GLN A 12 16.35 1.78 14.68
CA GLN A 12 16.04 0.85 13.59
C GLN A 12 14.52 0.71 13.42
N CYS A 13 13.79 0.46 14.51
CA CYS A 13 12.36 0.26 14.46
C CYS A 13 11.61 1.50 13.94
N VAL A 14 11.99 2.69 14.40
CA VAL A 14 11.40 3.96 13.94
C VAL A 14 11.65 4.18 12.46
N LEU A 15 12.88 3.95 11.98
CA LEU A 15 13.23 4.13 10.57
C LEU A 15 12.47 3.16 9.65
N TYR A 16 12.36 1.88 10.03
CA TYR A 16 11.54 0.92 9.28
C TYR A 16 10.06 1.28 9.31
N PHE A 17 9.57 1.76 10.45
CA PHE A 17 8.18 2.20 10.55
C PHE A 17 7.89 3.38 9.63
N LEU A 18 8.76 4.39 9.58
CA LEU A 18 8.62 5.52 8.66
C LEU A 18 8.78 5.10 7.20
N LEU A 19 9.68 4.15 6.91
CA LEU A 19 9.86 3.60 5.56
C LEU A 19 8.55 2.99 5.05
N VAL A 20 7.92 2.20 5.91
CA VAL A 20 6.71 1.43 5.61
C VAL A 20 5.44 2.26 5.68
N ASN A 21 5.38 3.34 6.46
CA ASN A 21 4.13 4.09 6.67
C ASN A 21 4.15 5.52 6.12
N ARG A 22 5.30 6.03 5.64
CA ARG A 22 5.56 7.42 5.19
C ARG A 22 5.49 8.47 6.27
N GLU A 23 4.42 8.45 7.05
CA GLU A 23 4.19 9.35 8.17
C GLU A 23 3.81 8.54 9.41
N ALA A 24 4.24 8.99 10.58
CA ALA A 24 3.80 8.40 11.84
C ALA A 24 3.84 9.39 13.00
N TYR A 25 2.99 9.19 13.99
CA TYR A 25 3.11 9.86 15.29
C TYR A 25 3.65 8.90 16.37
N PRO A 26 4.34 9.38 17.42
CA PRO A 26 5.01 8.51 18.39
C PRO A 26 4.11 7.44 19.04
N SER A 27 2.88 7.80 19.41
CA SER A 27 1.92 6.89 20.02
C SER A 27 1.43 5.78 19.08
N GLN A 28 1.45 6.02 17.76
CA GLN A 28 1.15 5.03 16.72
C GLN A 28 2.20 3.94 16.70
N ILE A 29 3.47 4.33 16.61
CA ILE A 29 4.64 3.44 16.60
C ILE A 29 4.67 2.62 17.89
N ARG A 30 4.44 3.28 19.04
CA ARG A 30 4.35 2.66 20.36
C ARG A 30 3.37 1.48 20.38
N ARG A 31 2.14 1.74 19.92
CA ARG A 31 1.04 0.76 19.91
C ARG A 31 1.33 -0.40 18.96
N GLN A 32 1.90 -0.12 17.80
CA GLN A 32 2.07 -1.12 16.75
C GLN A 32 3.29 -2.03 17.00
N LEU A 33 4.38 -1.48 17.52
CA LEU A 33 5.61 -2.24 17.76
C LEU A 33 5.77 -2.71 19.20
N ASP A 34 4.84 -2.35 20.08
CA ASP A 34 4.88 -2.62 21.52
C ASP A 34 6.19 -2.15 22.17
N LEU A 35 6.51 -0.88 21.94
CA LEU A 35 7.72 -0.22 22.44
C LEU A 35 7.36 0.88 23.44
N SER A 36 8.30 1.31 24.28
CA SER A 36 8.07 2.47 25.17
C SER A 36 8.03 3.79 24.38
N LEU A 37 7.19 4.74 24.81
CA LEU A 37 6.99 6.01 24.11
C LEU A 37 8.23 6.90 24.09
N THR A 38 8.89 7.04 25.25
CA THR A 38 10.01 7.98 25.41
C THR A 38 11.20 7.68 24.50
N PRO A 39 11.66 6.43 24.35
CA PRO A 39 12.69 6.09 23.36
C PRO A 39 12.31 6.44 21.91
N ILE A 40 11.03 6.27 21.54
CA ILE A 40 10.53 6.60 20.20
C ILE A 40 10.59 8.11 19.97
N GLN A 41 10.11 8.90 20.93
CA GLN A 41 10.14 10.36 20.86
C GLN A 41 11.59 10.86 20.73
N ARG A 42 12.49 10.38 21.58
CA ARG A 42 13.93 10.72 21.50
C ARG A 42 14.57 10.32 20.18
N ALA A 43 14.19 9.16 19.63
CA ALA A 43 14.68 8.71 18.33
C ALA A 43 14.22 9.66 17.21
N LEU A 44 12.93 10.02 17.18
CA LEU A 44 12.38 10.96 16.21
C LEU A 44 13.00 12.36 16.32
N GLU A 45 13.16 12.88 17.54
CA GLU A 45 13.83 14.16 17.80
C GLU A 45 15.31 14.12 17.36
N LYS A 46 16.00 12.99 17.56
CA LYS A 46 17.39 12.82 17.08
C LYS A 46 17.45 12.84 15.56
N LEU A 47 16.55 12.13 14.87
CA LEU A 47 16.48 12.11 13.42
C LEU A 47 16.09 13.47 12.83
N GLU A 48 15.19 14.20 13.50
CA GLU A 48 14.76 15.54 13.11
C GLU A 48 15.88 16.56 13.26
N ARG A 49 16.62 16.55 14.38
CA ARG A 49 17.82 17.39 14.55
C ARG A 49 18.90 17.10 13.51
N GLY A 50 19.00 15.84 13.06
CA GLY A 50 19.89 15.44 11.97
C GLY A 50 19.36 15.76 10.58
N GLY A 51 18.16 16.32 10.45
CA GLY A 51 17.54 16.70 9.17
C GLY A 51 17.01 15.54 8.32
N LEU A 52 17.19 14.28 8.75
CA LEU A 52 16.75 13.10 8.01
C LEU A 52 15.23 12.88 8.10
N VAL A 53 14.63 13.34 9.19
CA VAL A 53 13.17 13.32 9.43
C VAL A 53 12.69 14.75 9.60
N GLN A 54 11.44 15.01 9.26
CA GLN A 54 10.77 16.28 9.51
C GLN A 54 9.46 16.06 10.24
N GLY A 55 9.12 16.96 11.17
CA GLY A 55 7.86 16.96 11.90
C GLY A 55 6.88 18.01 11.37
N THR A 56 5.63 17.62 11.13
CA THR A 56 4.53 18.52 10.75
C THR A 56 3.33 18.35 11.69
N TYR A 57 2.58 19.41 11.94
CA TYR A 57 1.37 19.33 12.76
C TYR A 57 0.14 19.14 11.88
N ARG A 58 -0.68 18.12 12.21
CA ARG A 58 -2.02 17.92 11.67
C ARG A 58 -3.02 18.01 12.82
N GLY A 59 -3.62 19.20 12.98
CA GLY A 59 -4.40 19.53 14.16
C GLY A 59 -3.51 19.55 15.42
N LYS A 60 -3.86 18.74 16.43
CA LYS A 60 -3.08 18.61 17.68
C LYS A 60 -1.98 17.54 17.61
N THR A 61 -1.95 16.74 16.55
CA THR A 61 -1.02 15.62 16.41
C THR A 61 0.20 16.04 15.59
N ARG A 62 1.39 15.75 16.11
CA ARG A 62 2.65 15.93 15.37
C ARG A 62 2.99 14.63 14.64
N LEU A 63 3.03 14.70 13.32
CA LEU A 63 3.41 13.62 12.41
C LEU A 63 4.87 13.80 12.01
N PHE A 64 5.58 12.69 11.87
CA PHE A 64 6.96 12.66 11.42
C PHE A 64 7.04 11.89 10.10
N SER A 65 7.81 12.39 9.14
CA SER A 65 8.08 11.74 7.86
C SER A 65 9.57 11.81 7.55
N PHE A 66 10.04 10.98 6.63
CA PHE A 66 11.36 11.24 6.04
C PHE A 66 11.37 12.61 5.34
N ASN A 67 12.51 13.29 5.42
CA ASN A 67 12.76 14.50 4.68
C ASN A 67 13.43 14.14 3.35
N SER A 68 12.67 14.13 2.26
CA SER A 68 13.20 13.80 0.93
C SER A 68 14.19 14.83 0.39
N ALA A 69 14.25 16.03 0.96
CA ALA A 69 15.25 17.04 0.63
C ALA A 69 16.61 16.82 1.35
N HIS A 70 16.72 15.83 2.25
CA HIS A 70 17.98 15.52 2.90
C HIS A 70 18.99 14.97 1.87
N PRO A 71 20.25 15.47 1.82
CA PRO A 71 21.21 15.10 0.77
C PRO A 71 21.48 13.59 0.64
N LEU A 72 21.45 12.86 1.75
CA LEU A 72 21.68 11.40 1.79
C LEU A 72 20.39 10.57 1.82
N PHE A 73 19.23 11.18 1.53
CA PHE A 73 17.95 10.46 1.65
C PHE A 73 17.89 9.22 0.76
N GLY A 74 18.39 9.32 -0.49
CA GLY A 74 18.38 8.21 -1.43
C GLY A 74 19.17 6.99 -0.94
N GLU A 75 20.38 7.20 -0.43
CA GLU A 75 21.25 6.17 0.10
C GLU A 75 20.69 5.56 1.39
N VAL A 76 20.16 6.40 2.28
CA VAL A 76 19.53 5.94 3.53
C VAL A 76 18.29 5.10 3.21
N GLU A 77 17.40 5.57 2.33
CA GLU A 77 16.21 4.81 1.94
C GLU A 77 16.60 3.49 1.26
N GLN A 78 17.59 3.49 0.38
CA GLN A 78 18.07 2.26 -0.28
C GLN A 78 18.60 1.25 0.74
N LEU A 79 19.43 1.70 1.69
CA LEU A 79 19.96 0.85 2.76
C LEU A 79 18.82 0.27 3.61
N LEU A 80 17.87 1.11 4.02
CA LEU A 80 16.71 0.69 4.81
C LEU A 80 15.84 -0.33 4.07
N ARG A 81 15.60 -0.13 2.76
CA ARG A 81 14.80 -1.04 1.94
C ARG A 81 15.47 -2.39 1.78
N ARG A 82 16.78 -2.40 1.54
CA ARG A 82 17.57 -3.64 1.49
C ARG A 82 17.54 -4.36 2.83
N SER A 83 17.84 -3.68 3.92
CA SER A 83 17.87 -4.30 5.24
C SER A 83 16.49 -4.76 5.71
N PHE A 84 15.42 -4.06 5.36
CA PHE A 84 14.03 -4.46 5.63
C PHE A 84 13.65 -5.72 4.84
N SER A 85 14.03 -5.80 3.56
CA SER A 85 13.73 -6.97 2.71
C SER A 85 14.41 -8.27 3.18
N LEU A 86 15.48 -8.16 3.96
CA LEU A 86 16.19 -9.30 4.55
C LEU A 86 15.55 -9.80 5.86
N LEU A 87 14.62 -9.04 6.45
CA LEU A 87 13.91 -9.50 7.63
C LEU A 87 12.98 -10.67 7.28
N PRO A 88 12.75 -11.63 8.20
CA PRO A 88 11.69 -12.62 8.04
C PRO A 88 10.35 -11.95 7.76
N LEU A 89 9.51 -12.54 6.91
CA LEU A 89 8.21 -11.97 6.55
C LEU A 89 7.37 -11.64 7.80
N GLU A 90 7.35 -12.53 8.80
CA GLU A 90 6.63 -12.29 10.06
C GLU A 90 7.13 -11.07 10.84
N GLU A 91 8.41 -10.72 10.71
CA GLU A 91 8.95 -9.52 11.34
C GLU A 91 8.63 -8.26 10.52
N GLN A 92 8.77 -8.32 9.19
CA GLN A 92 8.36 -7.23 8.30
C GLN A 92 6.90 -6.82 8.56
N LYS A 93 6.04 -7.81 8.81
CA LYS A 93 4.62 -7.61 9.03
C LYS A 93 4.30 -6.65 10.17
N ARG A 94 5.12 -6.64 11.23
CA ARG A 94 4.91 -5.81 12.42
C ARG A 94 5.01 -4.31 12.12
N TYR A 95 5.74 -3.93 11.07
CA TYR A 95 5.99 -2.52 10.72
C TYR A 95 4.88 -1.88 9.91
N TYR A 96 3.98 -2.66 9.31
CA TYR A 96 2.82 -2.12 8.61
C TYR A 96 1.80 -1.63 9.62
N ASP A 97 1.50 -0.34 9.64
CA ASP A 97 0.46 0.19 10.51
C ASP A 97 -0.90 0.15 9.82
N PHE A 98 -1.73 -0.72 10.36
CA PHE A 98 -3.13 -0.84 9.99
C PHE A 98 -4.01 0.15 10.73
N SER A 99 -3.48 1.12 11.48
CA SER A 99 -4.33 1.91 12.40
C SER A 99 -5.19 2.98 11.74
N GLU A 100 -4.89 3.44 10.53
CA GLU A 100 -5.90 4.11 9.70
C GLU A 100 -7.06 3.18 9.32
N ASN A 101 -6.85 1.87 9.38
CA ASN A 101 -7.84 0.80 9.17
C ASN A 101 -8.31 0.16 10.51
N ARG A 102 -7.94 0.72 11.68
CA ARG A 102 -8.50 0.36 13.00
C ARG A 102 -9.46 1.45 13.48
N GLN A 103 -10.32 1.92 12.59
CA GLN A 103 -11.69 2.06 13.06
C GLN A 103 -12.10 0.63 13.47
N LYS A 104 -12.62 0.46 14.69
CA LYS A 104 -13.02 -0.82 15.31
C LYS A 104 -13.39 -1.85 14.24
N GLU A 105 -12.91 -3.10 14.38
CA GLU A 105 -13.46 -4.24 13.63
C GLU A 105 -14.92 -3.96 13.31
N PRO A 106 -15.27 -3.78 12.03
CA PRO A 106 -16.64 -3.48 11.70
C PRO A 106 -17.39 -4.73 12.07
N THR A 107 -18.28 -4.60 13.04
CA THR A 107 -19.40 -5.50 13.29
C THR A 107 -20.38 -5.45 12.11
N LEU A 108 -19.88 -5.44 10.87
CA LEU A 108 -20.69 -5.77 9.70
C LEU A 108 -21.18 -7.19 9.95
N SER A 109 -22.50 -7.30 10.08
CA SER A 109 -23.15 -8.61 10.10
C SER A 109 -22.68 -9.42 8.88
N PRO A 110 -22.65 -10.76 8.97
CA PRO A 110 -22.30 -11.62 7.83
C PRO A 110 -23.09 -11.27 6.56
N ARG A 111 -24.36 -10.87 6.72
CA ARG A 111 -25.22 -10.39 5.63
C ARG A 111 -24.70 -9.11 5.00
N ALA A 112 -24.32 -8.11 5.80
CA ALA A 112 -23.79 -6.85 5.31
C ALA A 112 -22.46 -7.06 4.57
N LYS A 113 -21.55 -7.89 5.11
CA LYS A 113 -20.29 -8.25 4.43
C LYS A 113 -20.54 -8.82 3.02
N ARG A 114 -21.42 -9.81 2.92
CA ARG A 114 -21.78 -10.43 1.63
C ARG A 114 -22.37 -9.42 0.64
N GLN A 115 -23.23 -8.52 1.12
CA GLN A 115 -23.82 -7.47 0.29
C GLN A 115 -22.76 -6.48 -0.23
N THR A 116 -21.85 -6.02 0.65
CA THR A 116 -20.73 -5.14 0.26
C THR A 116 -19.88 -5.79 -0.82
N VAL A 117 -19.43 -7.03 -0.61
CA VAL A 117 -18.60 -7.79 -1.57
C VAL A 117 -19.34 -7.96 -2.90
N THR A 118 -20.63 -8.28 -2.86
CA THR A 118 -21.44 -8.45 -4.08
C THR A 118 -21.61 -7.14 -4.85
N LYS A 119 -21.83 -6.01 -4.15
CA LYS A 119 -21.94 -4.69 -4.78
C LYS A 119 -20.64 -4.32 -5.49
N LEU A 120 -19.53 -4.48 -4.80
CA LEU A 120 -18.22 -4.19 -5.37
C LEU A 120 -17.90 -5.12 -6.56
N TRP A 121 -18.17 -6.42 -6.44
CA TRP A 121 -17.95 -7.38 -7.53
C TRP A 121 -18.67 -6.97 -8.81
N LYS A 122 -19.95 -6.57 -8.69
CA LYS A 122 -20.73 -6.08 -9.84
C LYS A 122 -20.08 -4.86 -10.51
N GLN A 123 -19.57 -3.92 -9.72
CA GLN A 123 -18.90 -2.74 -10.28
C GLN A 123 -17.55 -3.10 -10.91
N LEU A 124 -16.73 -3.94 -10.27
CA LEU A 124 -15.45 -4.39 -10.85
C LEU A 124 -15.67 -5.03 -12.22
N CYS A 125 -16.70 -5.87 -12.36
CA CYS A 125 -17.06 -6.50 -13.63
C CYS A 125 -17.58 -5.54 -14.71
N ALA A 126 -17.87 -4.28 -14.36
CA ALA A 126 -18.41 -3.28 -15.28
C ALA A 126 -17.44 -2.13 -15.60
N VAL A 127 -16.24 -2.11 -15.00
CA VAL A 127 -15.22 -1.09 -15.23
C VAL A 127 -14.79 -1.08 -16.70
N LYS A 128 -14.57 0.12 -17.25
CA LYS A 128 -14.11 0.30 -18.63
C LYS A 128 -12.87 1.15 -18.74
N GLU A 129 -12.63 2.00 -17.75
CA GLU A 129 -11.54 2.95 -17.78
C GLU A 129 -10.79 2.96 -16.46
N VAL A 130 -9.54 3.38 -16.53
CA VAL A 130 -8.72 3.61 -15.35
C VAL A 130 -7.88 4.85 -15.53
N THR A 131 -7.84 5.65 -14.49
CA THR A 131 -6.80 6.66 -14.30
C THR A 131 -5.99 6.24 -13.09
N PHE A 132 -4.70 6.56 -13.07
CA PHE A 132 -3.88 6.25 -11.92
C PHE A 132 -2.79 7.29 -11.70
N ARG A 133 -2.39 7.41 -10.45
CA ARG A 133 -1.37 8.34 -9.97
C ARG A 133 -0.33 7.55 -9.18
N ALA A 134 0.88 7.44 -9.73
CA ALA A 134 2.01 6.88 -9.01
C ALA A 134 2.75 7.98 -8.26
N LYS A 135 2.90 7.82 -6.94
CA LYS A 135 3.71 8.69 -6.09
C LYS A 135 5.05 8.01 -5.85
N ASP A 136 6.12 8.70 -6.22
CA ASP A 136 7.49 8.33 -5.87
C ASP A 136 7.94 9.23 -4.71
N PRO A 137 8.44 8.68 -3.59
CA PRO A 137 8.98 9.50 -2.50
C PRO A 137 10.16 10.40 -2.90
N HIS A 138 10.87 10.07 -3.98
CA HIS A 138 12.00 10.83 -4.50
C HIS A 138 11.60 11.91 -5.51
N SER A 139 10.35 11.94 -5.99
CA SER A 139 9.88 12.98 -6.91
C SER A 139 8.68 13.74 -6.35
N ALA A 140 8.76 15.08 -6.41
CA ALA A 140 7.63 15.95 -6.10
C ALA A 140 6.48 15.81 -7.12
N HIS A 141 6.78 15.33 -8.33
CA HIS A 141 5.81 15.18 -9.40
C HIS A 141 5.24 13.76 -9.42
N ALA A 142 3.93 13.65 -9.23
CA ALA A 142 3.26 12.37 -9.39
C ALA A 142 3.12 12.02 -10.88
N ARG A 143 3.47 10.79 -11.24
CA ARG A 143 3.27 10.28 -12.60
C ARG A 143 1.79 9.95 -12.78
N LEU A 144 1.16 10.58 -13.76
CA LEU A 144 -0.25 10.36 -14.10
C LEU A 144 -0.33 9.44 -15.30
N GLY A 145 -1.27 8.50 -15.26
CA GLY A 145 -1.59 7.66 -16.41
C GLY A 145 -3.08 7.45 -16.55
N LYS A 146 -3.47 7.05 -17.75
CA LYS A 146 -4.84 6.71 -18.13
C LYS A 146 -4.82 5.50 -19.05
N GLY A 147 -5.87 4.70 -19.00
CA GLY A 147 -6.00 3.54 -19.86
C GLY A 147 -7.43 3.03 -19.96
N ALA A 148 -7.66 2.27 -21.02
CA ALA A 148 -8.86 1.47 -21.17
C ALA A 148 -8.68 0.12 -20.48
N ILE A 149 -9.79 -0.44 -20.02
CA ILE A 149 -9.88 -1.77 -19.44
C ILE A 149 -10.83 -2.60 -20.27
N THR A 150 -10.31 -3.72 -20.78
CA THR A 150 -11.14 -4.82 -21.25
C THR A 150 -11.30 -5.80 -20.09
N VAL A 151 -12.55 -6.00 -19.65
CA VAL A 151 -12.88 -6.98 -18.62
C VAL A 151 -13.30 -8.28 -19.29
N GLU A 152 -12.54 -9.34 -19.06
CA GLU A 152 -12.88 -10.70 -19.48
C GLU A 152 -13.48 -11.47 -18.31
N HIS A 153 -14.39 -12.41 -18.59
CA HIS A 153 -15.05 -13.23 -17.58
C HIS A 153 -14.79 -14.73 -17.82
N PRO A 154 -13.64 -15.27 -17.38
CA PRO A 154 -13.35 -16.70 -17.50
C PRO A 154 -14.38 -17.59 -16.77
N SER A 155 -14.99 -17.07 -15.70
CA SER A 155 -16.06 -17.72 -14.97
C SER A 155 -16.96 -16.69 -14.27
N ALA A 156 -18.07 -17.13 -13.67
CA ALA A 156 -18.94 -16.25 -12.88
C ALA A 156 -18.25 -15.62 -11.66
N ARG A 157 -17.08 -16.15 -11.26
CA ARG A 157 -16.33 -15.74 -10.07
C ARG A 157 -14.98 -15.11 -10.39
N GLU A 158 -14.64 -14.98 -11.65
CA GLU A 158 -13.35 -14.44 -12.08
C GLU A 158 -13.58 -13.35 -13.12
N CYS A 159 -12.86 -12.24 -12.97
CA CYS A 159 -12.73 -11.26 -14.03
C CYS A 159 -11.26 -10.90 -14.22
N ILE A 160 -10.85 -10.79 -15.47
CA ILE A 160 -9.50 -10.40 -15.85
C ILE A 160 -9.55 -9.00 -16.43
N PHE A 161 -8.85 -8.07 -15.80
CA PHE A 161 -8.67 -6.72 -16.28
C PHE A 161 -7.45 -6.69 -17.19
N ARG A 162 -7.65 -6.60 -18.50
CA ARG A 162 -6.58 -6.27 -19.45
C ARG A 162 -6.54 -4.76 -19.61
N LYS A 163 -5.51 -4.14 -19.04
CA LYS A 163 -5.32 -2.69 -19.01
C LYS A 163 -4.32 -2.29 -20.08
N GLN A 164 -4.68 -1.32 -20.90
CA GLN A 164 -3.78 -0.71 -21.88
C GLN A 164 -3.94 0.81 -21.85
N GLY A 165 -2.84 1.54 -21.88
CA GLY A 165 -2.89 2.99 -21.81
C GLY A 165 -1.53 3.65 -21.86
N THR A 166 -1.44 4.88 -21.39
CA THR A 166 -0.21 5.68 -21.39
C THR A 166 0.10 6.29 -20.02
N TRP A 167 1.40 6.44 -19.76
CA TRP A 167 1.98 7.22 -18.67
C TRP A 167 2.46 8.55 -19.21
N LYS A 168 2.23 9.63 -18.47
CA LYS A 168 2.95 10.89 -18.68
C LYS A 168 4.26 10.85 -17.91
N VAL A 169 5.37 10.99 -18.63
CA VAL A 169 6.73 11.03 -18.08
C VAL A 169 7.21 12.48 -18.02
N GLU A 170 8.13 12.78 -17.10
CA GLU A 170 8.81 14.08 -17.06
C GLU A 170 9.44 14.38 -18.44
N GLY A 171 9.24 15.60 -18.93
CA GLY A 171 9.62 16.01 -20.29
C GLY A 171 8.50 15.90 -21.34
N GLY A 172 7.29 15.49 -20.96
CA GLY A 172 6.10 15.52 -21.82
C GLY A 172 5.93 14.30 -22.73
N TYR A 173 6.84 13.33 -22.65
CA TYR A 173 6.74 12.05 -23.36
C TYR A 173 5.65 11.17 -22.76
N GLU A 174 4.94 10.46 -23.62
CA GLU A 174 4.00 9.42 -23.21
C GLU A 174 4.62 8.03 -23.43
N MET A 175 4.58 7.18 -22.40
CA MET A 175 4.99 5.78 -22.51
C MET A 175 3.79 4.86 -22.41
N GLY A 176 3.62 3.97 -23.39
CA GLY A 176 2.58 2.95 -23.35
C GLY A 176 2.80 1.93 -22.23
N PHE A 177 1.72 1.41 -21.68
CA PHE A 177 1.76 0.25 -20.80
C PHE A 177 0.67 -0.76 -21.18
N SER A 178 0.93 -2.02 -20.86
CA SER A 178 -0.04 -3.11 -20.93
C SER A 178 0.17 -4.00 -19.71
N ASN A 179 -0.89 -4.23 -18.92
CA ASN A 179 -0.85 -5.09 -17.74
C ASN A 179 -2.17 -5.83 -17.56
N ALA A 180 -2.10 -7.04 -17.00
CA ALA A 180 -3.28 -7.86 -16.75
C ALA A 180 -3.38 -8.24 -15.27
N PHE A 181 -4.58 -8.11 -14.70
CA PHE A 181 -4.88 -8.46 -13.31
C PHE A 181 -6.10 -9.36 -13.24
N ARG A 182 -6.07 -10.39 -12.40
CA ARG A 182 -7.23 -11.24 -12.13
C ARG A 182 -7.83 -10.89 -10.78
N TRP A 183 -9.13 -10.66 -10.78
CA TRP A 183 -9.95 -10.60 -9.59
C TRP A 183 -10.75 -11.89 -9.45
N THR A 184 -10.77 -12.45 -8.24
CA THR A 184 -11.53 -13.66 -7.94
C THR A 184 -12.44 -13.45 -6.73
N LEU A 185 -13.70 -13.83 -6.86
CA LEU A 185 -14.72 -13.79 -5.82
C LEU A 185 -14.73 -15.09 -5.00
N SER A 186 -14.56 -14.98 -3.69
CA SER A 186 -14.64 -16.11 -2.74
C SER A 186 -15.97 -16.11 -1.98
N GLU A 187 -16.88 -17.00 -2.37
CA GLU A 187 -18.19 -17.16 -1.69
C GLU A 187 -18.07 -17.72 -0.27
N LYS A 188 -17.06 -18.56 0.00
CA LYS A 188 -16.90 -19.20 1.32
C LYS A 188 -16.42 -18.21 2.38
N LYS A 189 -15.69 -17.17 1.97
CA LYS A 189 -15.06 -16.20 2.90
C LYS A 189 -15.63 -14.79 2.80
N ASP A 190 -16.57 -14.54 1.88
CA ASP A 190 -17.08 -13.19 1.58
C ASP A 190 -15.90 -12.20 1.37
N GLN A 191 -14.97 -12.58 0.49
CA GLN A 191 -13.70 -11.89 0.21
C GLN A 191 -13.42 -11.84 -1.30
N LEU A 192 -12.54 -10.93 -1.71
CA LEU A 192 -11.97 -10.90 -3.06
C LEU A 192 -10.47 -11.21 -3.01
N SER A 193 -9.90 -11.75 -4.07
CA SER A 193 -8.44 -11.79 -4.25
C SER A 193 -8.03 -11.04 -5.51
N LEU A 194 -6.81 -10.50 -5.48
CA LEU A 194 -6.17 -9.86 -6.61
C LEU A 194 -4.86 -10.56 -6.95
N GLU A 195 -4.68 -10.86 -8.22
CA GLU A 195 -3.46 -11.46 -8.77
C GLU A 195 -2.96 -10.64 -9.96
N HIS A 196 -1.65 -10.59 -10.15
CA HIS A 196 -1.02 -10.01 -11.34
C HIS A 196 -0.65 -11.11 -12.33
N LEU A 197 -1.06 -10.97 -13.59
CA LEU A 197 -0.80 -11.96 -14.65
C LEU A 197 0.45 -11.62 -15.47
N ARG A 198 1.53 -11.15 -14.82
CA ARG A 198 2.76 -10.70 -15.53
C ARG A 198 3.50 -11.84 -16.22
N PHE A 199 3.25 -13.07 -15.79
CA PHE A 199 3.81 -14.30 -16.36
C PHE A 199 2.75 -15.10 -17.14
N GLY A 200 1.68 -14.42 -17.58
CA GLY A 200 0.56 -15.00 -18.29
C GLY A 200 -0.52 -15.58 -17.36
N ASP A 201 -1.64 -15.97 -17.97
CA ASP A 201 -2.87 -16.33 -17.26
C ASP A 201 -2.73 -17.63 -16.43
N SER A 202 -1.79 -18.51 -16.80
CA SER A 202 -1.53 -19.79 -16.10
C SER A 202 -0.55 -19.66 -14.93
N HIS A 203 0.17 -18.54 -14.81
CA HIS A 203 1.14 -18.30 -13.75
C HIS A 203 0.84 -16.98 -13.03
N PRO A 204 -0.32 -16.88 -12.35
CA PRO A 204 -0.69 -15.68 -11.61
C PRO A 204 0.26 -15.44 -10.45
N VAL A 205 0.63 -14.19 -10.23
CA VAL A 205 1.34 -13.73 -9.04
C VAL A 205 0.31 -13.20 -8.06
N PHE A 206 0.06 -13.95 -6.99
CA PHE A 206 -0.89 -13.55 -5.97
C PHE A 206 -0.41 -12.29 -5.24
N LEU A 207 -1.29 -11.27 -5.13
CA LEU A 207 -0.97 -10.03 -4.41
C LEU A 207 -1.54 -10.09 -2.98
N PHE A 208 -2.86 -10.05 -2.84
CA PHE A 208 -3.55 -10.06 -1.54
C PHE A 208 -5.02 -10.49 -1.64
N PHE A 209 -5.59 -10.87 -0.49
CA PHE A 209 -7.04 -10.90 -0.29
C PHE A 209 -7.52 -9.52 0.17
N LEU A 210 -8.71 -9.09 -0.26
CA LEU A 210 -9.42 -7.91 0.23
C LEU A 210 -10.61 -8.32 1.09
N ASN A 211 -10.68 -7.72 2.28
CA ASN A 211 -11.75 -7.90 3.25
C ASN A 211 -12.58 -6.62 3.40
N PRO A 212 -13.91 -6.73 3.53
CA PRO A 212 -14.76 -5.57 3.77
C PRO A 212 -14.48 -4.97 5.15
N ASP A 213 -14.20 -3.68 5.16
CA ASP A 213 -14.02 -2.83 6.34
C ASP A 213 -15.23 -1.93 6.59
N SER A 214 -16.06 -1.68 5.59
CA SER A 214 -17.35 -1.00 5.78
C SER A 214 -18.28 -1.38 4.64
N GLU A 215 -19.41 -0.69 4.52
CA GLU A 215 -20.27 -0.84 3.35
C GLU A 215 -19.64 -0.31 2.05
N ARG A 216 -18.55 0.46 2.14
CA ARG A 216 -17.90 1.13 1.00
C ARG A 216 -16.37 1.00 0.98
N SER A 217 -15.76 0.33 1.96
CA SER A 217 -14.30 0.18 2.07
C SER A 217 -13.84 -1.26 2.27
N PHE A 218 -12.65 -1.55 1.78
CA PHE A 218 -11.96 -2.83 1.89
C PHE A 218 -10.48 -2.60 2.23
N HIS A 219 -9.88 -3.58 2.90
CA HIS A 219 -8.46 -3.61 3.19
C HIS A 219 -7.86 -4.98 2.87
N SER A 220 -6.57 -5.00 2.51
CA SER A 220 -5.88 -6.23 2.24
C SER A 220 -5.50 -6.99 3.51
N ASP A 221 -5.74 -8.30 3.55
CA ASP A 221 -5.15 -9.17 4.56
C ASP A 221 -3.67 -9.40 4.26
N GLN A 222 -2.89 -9.43 5.33
CA GLN A 222 -1.44 -9.61 5.27
C GLN A 222 -0.99 -11.06 5.01
N MET A 223 -1.93 -11.99 4.78
CA MET A 223 -1.67 -13.43 4.79
C MET A 223 -1.14 -14.04 3.49
N SER A 224 -0.79 -13.23 2.48
CA SER A 224 -0.24 -13.75 1.24
C SER A 224 1.27 -13.73 1.15
N ARG A 225 1.76 -14.92 0.80
CA ARG A 225 3.15 -15.29 0.57
C ARG A 225 3.79 -14.41 -0.51
N GLY A 226 4.57 -13.40 -0.14
CA GLY A 226 5.81 -13.12 -0.89
C GLY A 226 6.18 -11.67 -1.19
N GLU A 227 5.25 -10.77 -1.53
CA GLU A 227 5.67 -9.54 -2.27
C GLU A 227 5.53 -8.20 -1.55
N GLY A 228 5.19 -8.16 -0.25
CA GLY A 228 5.16 -6.87 0.48
C GLY A 228 4.18 -5.85 -0.13
N CYS A 229 3.16 -6.35 -0.84
CA CYS A 229 2.13 -5.56 -1.49
C CYS A 229 0.90 -5.48 -0.60
N VAL A 230 0.40 -4.27 -0.36
CA VAL A 230 -0.82 -4.01 0.40
C VAL A 230 -1.79 -3.18 -0.43
N GLY A 231 -3.07 -3.47 -0.26
CA GLY A 231 -4.16 -2.82 -0.99
C GLY A 231 -5.17 -2.20 -0.04
N LYS A 232 -5.55 -0.95 -0.30
CA LYS A 232 -6.76 -0.33 0.27
C LYS A 232 -7.72 -0.03 -0.85
N MET A 233 -8.99 -0.34 -0.66
CA MET A 233 -10.00 -0.07 -1.68
C MET A 233 -11.21 0.65 -1.09
N ARG A 234 -11.74 1.60 -1.84
CA ARG A 234 -13.03 2.24 -1.58
C ARG A 234 -13.81 2.28 -2.89
N PHE A 235 -15.13 2.23 -2.79
CA PHE A 235 -15.98 2.34 -3.97
C PHE A 235 -17.17 3.22 -3.66
N GLU A 236 -17.56 4.04 -4.62
CA GLU A 236 -18.81 4.79 -4.64
C GLU A 236 -19.68 4.27 -5.78
N ASP A 237 -20.84 4.87 -6.03
CA ASP A 237 -21.79 4.35 -7.02
C ASP A 237 -21.24 4.33 -8.47
N HIS A 238 -20.27 5.19 -8.77
CA HIS A 238 -19.75 5.40 -10.14
C HIS A 238 -18.25 5.19 -10.30
N TYR A 239 -17.51 4.91 -9.22
CA TYR A 239 -16.07 4.69 -9.32
C TYR A 239 -15.56 3.77 -8.21
N ILE A 240 -14.43 3.13 -8.49
CA ILE A 240 -13.67 2.34 -7.52
C ILE A 240 -12.28 2.96 -7.39
N GLN A 241 -11.88 3.29 -6.17
CA GLN A 241 -10.54 3.71 -5.84
C GLN A 241 -9.76 2.56 -5.21
N LEU A 242 -8.64 2.17 -5.80
CA LEU A 242 -7.70 1.18 -5.27
C LEU A 242 -6.33 1.81 -5.08
N THR A 243 -5.86 1.89 -3.85
CA THR A 243 -4.47 2.26 -3.54
C THR A 243 -3.66 0.99 -3.36
N LEU A 244 -2.71 0.76 -4.27
CA LEU A 244 -1.70 -0.29 -4.16
C LEU A 244 -0.41 0.30 -3.64
N ARG A 245 0.19 -0.37 -2.66
CA ARG A 245 1.52 -0.03 -2.19
C ARG A 245 2.41 -1.26 -2.20
N GLU A 246 3.55 -1.14 -2.88
CA GLU A 246 4.54 -2.20 -3.01
C GLU A 246 5.84 -1.75 -2.34
N ILE A 247 6.28 -2.52 -1.36
CA ILE A 247 7.54 -2.28 -0.65
C ILE A 247 8.43 -3.50 -0.82
N ASN A 248 9.50 -3.34 -1.59
CA ASN A 248 10.50 -4.37 -1.80
C ASN A 248 11.92 -3.78 -1.82
N ALA A 249 12.91 -4.66 -2.03
CA ALA A 249 14.33 -4.29 -2.07
C ALA A 249 14.69 -3.28 -3.18
N GLN A 250 13.88 -3.16 -4.23
CA GLN A 250 14.09 -2.27 -5.38
C GLN A 250 13.12 -1.07 -5.47
N LYS A 251 11.90 -1.19 -4.94
CA LYS A 251 10.86 -0.14 -4.96
C LYS A 251 10.17 0.09 -3.62
N ASN A 252 9.68 1.30 -3.41
CA ASN A 252 8.73 1.69 -2.37
C ASN A 252 7.73 2.63 -3.05
N GLU A 253 6.85 2.06 -3.86
CA GLU A 253 5.94 2.79 -4.74
C GLU A 253 4.50 2.69 -4.20
N GLU A 254 3.77 3.81 -4.29
CA GLU A 254 2.33 3.85 -4.06
C GLU A 254 1.65 4.28 -5.36
N ILE A 255 0.64 3.52 -5.78
CA ILE A 255 -0.14 3.81 -6.97
C ILE A 255 -1.61 3.86 -6.59
N ASP A 256 -2.21 5.03 -6.76
CA ASP A 256 -3.65 5.24 -6.62
C ASP A 256 -4.33 5.00 -7.96
N TYR A 257 -5.13 3.96 -8.08
CA TYR A 257 -6.00 3.68 -9.23
C TYR A 257 -7.40 4.20 -8.97
N MET A 258 -8.00 4.80 -9.98
CA MET A 258 -9.40 5.20 -10.03
C MET A 258 -10.02 4.58 -11.27
N TYR A 259 -10.89 3.61 -11.04
CA TYR A 259 -11.64 2.87 -12.04
C TYR A 259 -13.03 3.46 -12.22
N SER A 260 -13.50 3.55 -13.46
CA SER A 260 -14.84 4.03 -13.84
C SER A 260 -15.46 3.17 -14.94
#